data_AF-A0A2J8R7Z4-F1
#
_entry.id   AF-A0A2J8R7Z4-F1
#
_cell.length_a   1.000
_cell.length_b   1.000
_cell.length_c   1.000
_cell.angle_alpha   90.00
_cell.angle_beta   90.00
_cell.angle_gamma   90.00
#
_symmetry.space_group_name_H-M   'P 1'
#
loop_
_entity.id
_entity.type
_entity.pdbx_description
1 polymer ?
#
loop_
_entity_poly.entity_id
_entity_poly.type
_entity_poly.pdbx_seq_one_letter_code
_entity_poly.pdbx_strand_id
1 'polypeptide(L)'
;TSELGKQIKLKEVEGTLLQPATVDNWSQIQSFEAKPDDLLICTYPKAGTTWIQEIVDMIEQNGDVEKCQRAIIQHRHPFIEWARPPQPSVPLCSSKCQRLYGFLLPFPKDEPHAS
;
A
#
# COMPACT_ATOMS: atom_id res chain seq x y z
N THR A 1 26.21 2.20 23.90
CA THR A 1 25.73 2.42 22.53
C THR A 1 24.21 2.33 22.54
N SER A 2 23.56 3.46 22.78
CA SER A 2 22.13 3.59 23.11
C SER A 2 21.36 4.17 21.93
N GLU A 3 20.93 3.32 21.00
CA GLU A 3 19.97 3.67 19.94
C GLU A 3 19.09 2.44 19.67
N LEU A 4 18.29 2.04 20.65
CA LEU A 4 17.24 1.04 20.46
C LEU A 4 15.92 1.59 20.97
N GLY A 5 15.13 2.11 20.04
CA GLY A 5 13.70 2.35 20.23
C GLY A 5 13.31 3.80 20.50
N LYS A 6 13.33 4.66 19.46
CA LYS A 6 12.36 5.76 19.42
C LYS A 6 10.97 5.13 19.43
N GLN A 7 10.27 5.21 20.56
CA GLN A 7 8.90 4.74 20.67
C GLN A 7 8.03 5.56 19.71
N ILE A 8 7.59 4.95 18.61
CA ILE A 8 6.71 5.61 17.64
C ILE A 8 5.33 5.71 18.29
N LYS A 9 4.93 6.91 18.69
CA LYS A 9 3.59 7.17 19.25
C LYS A 9 2.56 7.08 18.13
N LEU A 10 1.68 6.09 18.20
CA LEU A 10 0.57 5.94 17.24
C LEU A 10 -0.42 7.10 17.38
N LYS A 11 -1.07 7.47 16.27
CA LYS A 11 -2.15 8.46 16.21
C LYS A 11 -3.45 7.75 15.85
N GLU A 12 -4.56 8.22 16.40
CA GLU A 12 -5.88 7.66 16.11
C GLU A 12 -6.54 8.38 14.93
N VAL A 13 -7.13 7.61 14.03
CA VAL A 13 -7.98 8.09 12.94
C VAL A 13 -9.19 7.19 12.87
N GLU A 14 -10.39 7.76 13.00
CA GLU A 14 -11.67 7.04 12.87
C GLU A 14 -11.75 5.74 13.71
N GLY A 15 -11.21 5.77 14.94
CA GLY A 15 -11.20 4.62 15.85
C GLY A 15 -10.07 3.62 15.62
N THR A 16 -9.13 3.89 14.69
CA THR A 16 -7.99 3.02 14.38
C THR A 16 -6.66 3.71 14.69
N LEU A 17 -5.73 2.97 15.31
CA LEU A 17 -4.38 3.43 15.57
C LEU A 17 -3.47 3.23 14.36
N LEU A 18 -2.94 4.33 13.84
CA LEU A 18 -2.08 4.38 12.65
C LEU A 18 -0.72 5.01 12.99
N GLN A 19 0.26 4.76 12.12
CA GLN A 19 1.56 5.42 12.22
C GLN A 19 1.42 6.93 11.92
N PRO A 20 2.18 7.81 12.59
CA PRO A 20 2.09 9.25 12.38
C PRO A 20 2.21 9.68 10.92
N ALA A 21 3.13 9.09 10.16
CA ALA A 21 3.32 9.41 8.74
C ALA A 21 2.07 9.10 7.88
N THR A 22 1.35 8.02 8.20
CA THR A 22 0.09 7.67 7.53
C THR A 22 -1.00 8.68 7.86
N VAL A 23 -1.09 9.11 9.11
CA VAL A 23 -2.05 10.12 9.55
C VAL A 23 -1.75 11.49 8.93
N ASP A 24 -0.47 11.86 8.85
CA ASP A 24 -0.05 13.13 8.25
C ASP A 24 -0.37 13.17 6.74
N ASN A 25 -0.40 12.02 6.07
CA ASN A 25 -0.79 11.87 4.65
C ASN A 25 -2.27 11.47 4.45
N TRP A 26 -3.08 11.44 5.50
CA TRP A 26 -4.43 10.86 5.47
C TRP A 26 -5.34 11.47 4.40
N SER A 27 -5.29 12.79 4.22
CA SER A 27 -6.09 13.49 3.21
C SER A 27 -5.78 13.04 1.79
N GLN A 28 -4.50 12.80 1.46
CA GLN A 28 -4.08 12.30 0.16
C GLN A 28 -4.53 10.85 -0.06
N ILE A 29 -4.48 10.05 1.00
CA ILE A 29 -4.94 8.65 0.99
C ILE A 29 -6.46 8.59 0.77
N GLN A 30 -7.24 9.46 1.41
CA GLN A 30 -8.69 9.53 1.21
C GLN A 30 -9.08 10.04 -0.18
N SER A 31 -8.29 10.92 -0.79
CA SER A 31 -8.50 11.38 -2.16
C SER A 31 -8.01 10.40 -3.23
N PHE A 32 -7.55 9.20 -2.85
CA PHE A 32 -7.08 8.22 -3.81
C PHE A 32 -8.24 7.69 -4.66
N GLU A 33 -8.16 7.91 -5.98
CA GLU A 33 -9.09 7.35 -6.96
C GLU A 33 -8.48 6.11 -7.61
N ALA A 34 -9.11 4.96 -7.36
CA ALA A 34 -8.73 3.70 -8.01
C ALA A 34 -9.21 3.69 -9.47
N LYS A 35 -8.38 3.16 -10.37
CA LYS A 35 -8.78 2.88 -11.76
C LYS A 35 -9.48 1.51 -11.84
N PRO A 36 -10.35 1.28 -12.82
CA PRO A 36 -11.04 0.00 -12.99
C PRO A 36 -10.10 -1.19 -13.22
N ASP A 37 -8.88 -0.94 -13.72
CA ASP A 37 -7.85 -1.96 -13.96
C ASP A 37 -6.85 -2.11 -12.81
N ASP A 38 -7.02 -1.35 -11.72
CA ASP A 38 -6.10 -1.43 -10.58
C ASP A 38 -6.43 -2.64 -9.70
N LEU A 39 -5.38 -3.30 -9.23
CA LEU A 39 -5.48 -4.40 -8.27
C LEU A 39 -5.00 -3.93 -6.90
N LEU A 40 -5.87 -4.10 -5.90
CA LEU A 40 -5.59 -3.76 -4.51
C LEU A 40 -5.27 -5.01 -3.70
N ILE A 41 -4.11 -5.02 -3.05
CA ILE A 41 -3.74 -6.06 -2.08
C ILE A 41 -3.95 -5.49 -0.68
N CYS A 42 -4.94 -6.03 0.04
CA CYS A 42 -5.31 -5.62 1.39
C CYS A 42 -4.85 -6.67 2.39
N THR A 43 -3.92 -6.33 3.28
CA THR A 43 -3.41 -7.28 4.28
C THR A 43 -3.14 -6.61 5.62
N TYR A 44 -3.37 -7.34 6.71
CA TYR A 44 -2.89 -6.92 8.03
C TYR A 44 -1.35 -6.99 8.06
N PRO A 45 -0.66 -6.05 8.72
CA PRO A 45 0.80 -6.06 8.80
C PRO A 45 1.32 -7.41 9.27
N LYS A 46 2.36 -7.91 8.57
CA LYS A 46 3.00 -9.22 8.83
C LYS A 46 2.15 -10.46 8.47
N ALA A 47 0.95 -10.31 7.91
CA ALA A 47 0.11 -11.42 7.46
C ALA A 47 0.50 -12.00 6.08
N GLY A 48 1.72 -11.75 5.59
CA GLY A 48 2.20 -12.29 4.31
C GLY A 48 2.05 -11.37 3.10
N THR A 49 2.01 -10.05 3.30
CA THR A 49 1.94 -9.04 2.23
C THR A 49 2.96 -9.28 1.11
N THR A 50 4.23 -9.50 1.47
CA THR A 50 5.32 -9.79 0.52
C THR A 50 5.08 -11.05 -0.29
N TRP A 51 4.49 -12.07 0.33
CA TRP A 51 4.26 -13.35 -0.35
C TRP A 51 3.16 -13.22 -1.40
N ILE A 52 2.05 -12.55 -1.06
CA ILE A 52 0.97 -12.28 -2.01
C ILE A 52 1.44 -11.35 -3.15
N GLN A 53 2.23 -10.32 -2.85
CA GLN A 53 2.81 -9.44 -3.87
C GLN A 53 3.60 -10.21 -4.95
N GLU A 54 4.44 -11.17 -4.55
CA GLU A 54 5.20 -11.96 -5.54
C GLU A 54 4.31 -12.92 -6.35
N ILE A 55 3.31 -13.54 -5.72
CA ILE A 55 2.36 -14.41 -6.42
C ILE A 55 1.61 -13.62 -7.50
N VAL A 56 1.16 -12.40 -7.16
CA VAL A 56 0.43 -11.55 -8.09
C VAL A 56 1.32 -11.06 -9.23
N ASP A 57 2.54 -10.62 -8.97
CA ASP A 57 3.47 -10.20 -10.03
C ASP A 57 3.79 -11.36 -10.98
N MET A 58 3.99 -12.58 -10.45
CA MET A 58 4.18 -13.77 -11.28
C MET A 58 2.99 -14.04 -12.22
N ILE A 59 1.75 -13.82 -11.75
CA ILE A 59 0.55 -13.97 -12.57
C ILE A 59 0.51 -12.89 -13.66
N GLU A 60 0.74 -11.63 -13.30
CA GLU A 60 0.72 -10.51 -14.26
C GLU A 60 1.80 -10.63 -15.33
N GLN A 61 2.96 -11.21 -14.99
CA GLN A 61 4.06 -11.44 -15.93
C GLN A 61 3.96 -12.80 -16.65
N ASN A 62 2.83 -13.51 -16.56
CA ASN A 62 2.64 -14.83 -17.18
C ASN A 62 3.70 -15.87 -16.78
N GLY A 63 4.17 -15.82 -15.54
CA GLY A 63 5.19 -16.72 -14.99
C GLY A 63 6.64 -16.35 -15.33
N ASP A 64 6.88 -15.18 -15.91
CA ASP A 64 8.21 -14.70 -16.28
C ASP A 64 8.98 -14.18 -15.05
N VAL A 65 9.94 -14.99 -14.58
CA VAL A 65 10.74 -14.71 -13.39
C VAL A 65 11.67 -13.52 -13.58
N GLU A 66 12.22 -13.32 -14.77
CA GLU A 66 13.14 -12.20 -15.04
C GLU A 66 12.42 -10.87 -14.92
N LYS A 67 11.17 -10.79 -15.41
CA LYS A 67 10.32 -9.61 -15.24
C LYS A 67 9.94 -9.35 -13.79
N CYS A 68 9.76 -10.40 -12.98
CA CYS A 68 9.47 -10.24 -11.56
C CYS A 68 10.68 -9.70 -10.77
N GLN A 69 11.90 -9.89 -11.29
CA GLN A 69 13.14 -9.40 -10.70
C GLN A 69 13.58 -8.01 -11.22
N ARG A 70 12.76 -7.35 -12.05
CA ARG A 70 13.06 -6.03 -12.65
C ARG A 70 13.38 -4.93 -11.62
N ALA A 71 12.81 -5.02 -10.42
CA ALA A 71 13.01 -4.05 -9.35
C ALA A 71 12.65 -4.67 -7.99
N ILE A 72 13.08 -4.01 -6.91
CA ILE A 72 12.64 -4.38 -5.56
C ILE A 72 11.11 -4.26 -5.42
N ILE A 73 10.54 -5.11 -4.57
CA ILE A 73 9.08 -5.30 -4.46
C ILE A 73 8.31 -4.01 -4.16
N GLN A 74 8.91 -3.09 -3.41
CA GLN A 74 8.34 -1.78 -3.05
C GLN A 74 8.22 -0.81 -4.24
N HIS A 75 9.02 -1.01 -5.28
CA HIS A 75 8.93 -0.23 -6.53
C HIS A 75 7.98 -0.87 -7.53
N ARG A 76 7.85 -2.20 -7.51
CA ARG A 76 6.87 -2.93 -8.32
C ARG A 76 5.45 -2.71 -7.81
N HIS A 77 5.29 -2.75 -6.49
CA HIS A 77 4.00 -2.63 -5.81
C HIS A 77 4.07 -1.50 -4.79
N PRO A 78 3.75 -0.25 -5.19
CA PRO A 78 3.74 0.87 -4.29
C PRO A 78 2.64 0.75 -3.22
N PHE A 79 3.00 1.09 -1.98
CA PHE A 79 2.05 1.27 -0.88
C PHE A 79 1.33 2.60 -1.00
N ILE A 80 0.01 2.61 -0.81
CA ILE A 80 -0.81 3.83 -0.89
C ILE A 80 -0.44 4.77 0.26
N GLU A 81 -0.29 4.23 1.46
CA GLU A 81 0.07 4.99 2.67
C GLU A 81 1.46 5.64 2.58
N TRP A 82 2.33 5.13 1.70
CA TRP A 82 3.68 5.62 1.54
C TRP A 82 3.82 6.61 0.39
N ALA A 83 2.70 7.24 -0.04
CA ALA A 83 2.60 8.27 -1.07
C ALA A 83 3.94 9.00 -1.30
N ARG A 84 4.77 8.40 -2.17
CA ARG A 84 6.14 8.85 -2.37
C ARG A 84 6.01 10.01 -3.35
N PRO A 85 6.59 11.19 -3.07
CA PRO A 85 6.67 12.23 -4.07
C PRO A 85 7.30 11.63 -5.34
N PRO A 86 6.76 11.90 -6.53
CA PRO A 86 7.27 11.32 -7.77
C PRO A 86 8.77 11.57 -7.85
N GLN A 87 9.56 10.49 -7.86
CA GLN A 87 11.00 10.59 -7.98
C GLN A 87 11.33 10.82 -9.46
N PRO A 88 12.04 11.91 -9.82
CA PRO A 88 12.28 12.29 -11.22
C PRO A 88 13.16 11.30 -12.00
N SER A 89 13.84 10.37 -11.30
CA SER A 89 14.80 9.43 -11.88
C SER A 89 14.25 8.03 -12.16
N VAL A 90 13.04 7.71 -11.70
CA VAL A 90 12.42 6.40 -11.96
C VAL A 90 11.21 6.60 -12.85
N PRO A 91 11.15 5.95 -14.03
CA PRO A 91 9.92 5.96 -14.81
C PRO A 91 8.82 5.37 -13.93
N LEU A 92 7.79 6.15 -13.66
CA LEU A 92 6.56 5.64 -13.07
C LEU A 92 6.08 4.55 -14.03
N CYS A 93 6.21 3.28 -13.63
CA CYS A 93 5.89 2.14 -14.48
C CYS A 93 4.45 2.32 -14.98
N SER A 94 4.32 2.68 -16.27
CA SER A 94 3.06 3.12 -16.90
C SER A 94 2.07 1.98 -17.12
N SER A 95 2.35 0.80 -16.60
CA SER A 95 1.60 -0.42 -16.90
C SER A 95 1.16 -1.02 -15.59
N LYS A 96 -0.13 -0.83 -15.26
CA LYS A 96 -0.85 -1.41 -14.11
C LYS A 96 -0.16 -1.19 -12.76
N CYS A 97 -0.46 -0.06 -12.11
CA CYS A 97 0.02 0.18 -10.75
C CYS A 97 -0.81 -0.66 -9.76
N GLN A 98 -0.37 -1.90 -9.53
CA GLN A 98 -0.82 -2.65 -8.36
C GLN A 98 -0.50 -1.83 -7.10
N ARG A 99 -1.53 -1.45 -6.35
CA ARG A 99 -1.39 -0.54 -5.21
C ARG A 99 -1.81 -1.27 -3.94
N LEU A 100 -0.93 -1.26 -2.95
CA LEU A 100 -1.18 -1.96 -1.70
C LEU A 100 -1.94 -1.09 -0.72
N TYR A 101 -2.94 -1.70 -0.10
CA TYR A 101 -3.63 -1.17 1.07
C TYR A 101 -3.14 -1.93 2.30
N GLY A 102 -2.21 -1.32 3.02
CA GLY A 102 -1.39 -2.00 4.00
C GLY A 102 -1.58 -1.59 5.45
N PHE A 103 -2.73 -1.10 5.89
CA PHE A 103 -3.06 -0.97 7.33
C PHE A 103 -4.57 -0.83 7.45
N LEU A 104 -5.15 -1.19 8.61
CA LEU A 104 -6.59 -1.03 8.89
C LEU A 104 -7.06 0.37 8.46
N LEU A 105 -7.51 0.53 7.22
CA LEU A 105 -8.52 1.53 7.00
C LEU A 105 -9.74 0.98 7.71
N PRO A 106 -10.45 1.80 8.51
CA PRO A 106 -11.82 1.49 8.78
C PRO A 106 -12.48 1.33 7.41
N PHE A 107 -12.81 0.10 7.04
CA PHE A 107 -13.75 -0.10 5.95
C PHE A 107 -14.96 0.78 6.27
N PRO A 108 -15.51 1.52 5.29
CA PRO A 108 -16.75 2.25 5.50
C PRO A 108 -17.72 1.25 6.12
N LYS A 109 -18.11 1.49 7.37
CA LYS A 109 -19.19 0.70 7.97
C LYS A 109 -20.39 1.12 7.15
N ASP A 110 -20.81 0.26 6.23
CA ASP A 110 -22.02 0.49 5.45
C ASP A 110 -23.12 0.96 6.44
N GLU A 111 -23.62 2.15 6.18
CA GLU A 111 -24.76 2.71 6.88
C GLU A 111 -25.93 1.74 6.67
N PRO A 112 -26.59 1.25 7.73
CA PRO A 112 -27.77 0.41 7.52
C PRO A 112 -28.85 1.33 6.95
N HIS A 113 -29.60 0.80 5.97
CA HIS A 113 -30.76 1.41 5.28
C HIS A 113 -30.45 2.05 3.92
N ALA A 114 -30.30 1.20 2.90
CA ALA A 114 -31.01 1.44 1.64
C ALA A 114 -32.26 0.53 1.65
N SER A 115 -33.43 1.15 1.51
CA SER A 115 -34.77 0.52 1.45
C SER A 115 -34.98 -0.32 0.20
#